data_AF-A0A7X8MH57-F1
#
_entry.id   AF-A0A7X8MH57-F1
#
_cell.length_a   1.000
_cell.length_b   1.000
_cell.length_c   1.000
_cell.angle_alpha   90.00
_cell.angle_beta   90.00
_cell.angle_gamma   90.00
#
_symmetry.space_group_name_H-M   'P 1'
#
loop_
_entity.id
_entity.type
_entity.pdbx_description
1 polymer ?
#
loop_
_entity_poly.entity_id
_entity_poly.type
_entity_poly.pdbx_seq_one_letter_code
_entity_poly.pdbx_strand_id
1 'polypeptide(L)' 'MKQKLMTIISTMVCLTVLFTMLTTNVQANVTITSNQTGTHGGYDYELWKDSGNTTMVLKDGGAFSCSWNNINNALFRK' A
#
# COMPACT_ATOMS: atom_id res chain seq x y z
N MET A 1 -20.65 40.97 11.05
CA MET A 1 -20.25 40.38 9.75
C MET A 1 -18.80 39.89 9.75
N LYS A 2 -17.82 40.69 10.23
CA LYS A 2 -16.38 40.32 10.26
C LYS A 2 -16.06 39.06 11.10
N GLN A 3 -16.63 38.92 12.30
CA GLN A 3 -16.42 37.73 13.15
C GLN A 3 -16.97 36.43 12.51
N LYS A 4 -18.20 36.46 11.98
CA LYS A 4 -18.80 35.31 11.28
C LYS A 4 -17.97 34.91 10.05
N LEU A 5 -17.44 35.88 9.32
CA LEU A 5 -16.55 35.65 8.17
C LEU A 5 -15.22 34.99 8.60
N MET A 6 -14.61 35.45 9.70
CA MET A 6 -13.37 34.84 10.22
C MET A 6 -13.59 33.41 10.72
N THR A 7 -14.74 33.11 11.35
CA THR A 7 -15.08 31.75 11.77
C THR A 7 -15.21 30.81 10.57
N ILE A 8 -15.87 31.24 9.49
CA ILE A 8 -16.04 30.46 8.25
C ILE A 8 -14.68 30.17 7.61
N ILE A 9 -13.80 31.17 7.51
CA ILE A 9 -12.46 31.01 6.95
C ILE A 9 -11.65 30.01 7.80
N SER A 10 -11.68 30.12 9.13
CA SER A 10 -10.97 29.19 10.02
C SER A 10 -11.46 27.75 9.86
N THR A 11 -12.77 27.53 9.74
CA THR A 11 -13.31 26.18 9.52
C THR A 11 -12.91 25.60 8.16
N MET A 12 -12.86 26.42 7.10
CA MET A 12 -12.42 25.97 5.79
C MET A 12 -10.94 25.59 5.78
N VAL A 13 -10.08 26.36 6.46
CA VAL A 13 -8.65 26.05 6.57
C VAL A 13 -8.41 24.77 7.37
N CYS A 14 -9.14 24.54 8.48
CA CYS A 14 -9.03 23.28 9.21
C CYS A 14 -9.44 22.09 8.33
N LEU A 15 -10.53 22.22 7.56
CA LEU A 15 -11.04 21.14 6.73
C LEU A 15 -10.09 20.78 5.58
N THR A 16 -9.40 21.77 4.98
CA THR A 16 -8.40 21.51 3.94
C THR A 16 -7.16 20.80 4.52
N VAL A 17 -6.68 21.18 5.71
CA VAL A 17 -5.56 20.51 6.39
C VAL A 17 -5.91 19.06 6.74
N LEU A 18 -7.14 18.79 7.19
CA LEU A 18 -7.61 17.43 7.45
C LEU A 18 -7.64 16.58 6.19
N PHE A 19 -8.06 17.14 5.05
CA PHE A 19 -8.12 16.43 3.76
C PHE A 19 -6.73 16.08 3.22
N THR A 20 -5.73 16.93 3.44
CA THR A 20 -4.35 16.65 3.00
C THR A 20 -3.69 15.49 3.73
N MET A 21 -4.19 15.11 4.92
CA MET A 21 -3.67 13.95 5.68
C MET A 21 -4.30 12.61 5.26
N LEU A 22 -5.33 12.64 4.41
CA LEU A 22 -6.07 11.46 3.94
C LEU A 22 -5.57 10.97 2.58
N THR A 23 -4.26 11.01 2.33
CA THR A 23 -3.70 10.48 1.08
C THR A 23 -3.77 8.95 1.09
N THR A 24 -4.76 8.39 0.40
CA THR A 24 -4.82 6.95 0.12
C THR A 24 -4.03 6.67 -1.17
N ASN A 25 -2.86 6.03 -1.05
CA ASN A 25 -2.13 5.53 -2.20
C ASN A 25 -2.79 4.24 -2.70
N VAL A 26 -3.82 4.39 -3.54
CA VAL A 26 -4.49 3.26 -4.21
C VAL A 26 -3.64 2.83 -5.40
N GLN A 27 -3.01 1.66 -5.30
CA GLN A 27 -2.27 0.98 -6.34
C GLN A 27 -2.96 -0.32 -6.75
N ALA A 28 -3.09 -0.54 -8.06
CA ALA A 28 -3.66 -1.78 -8.58
C ALA A 28 -2.90 -3.00 -8.04
N ASN A 29 -3.64 -4.09 -7.78
CA ASN A 29 -3.03 -5.32 -7.32
C ASN A 29 -2.03 -5.84 -8.36
N VAL A 30 -0.83 -6.19 -7.90
CA VAL A 30 0.23 -6.75 -8.76
C VAL A 30 0.49 -8.20 -8.36
N THR A 31 0.45 -9.10 -9.33
CA THR A 31 0.78 -10.51 -9.12
C THR A 31 2.19 -10.79 -9.60
N ILE A 32 3.02 -11.33 -8.73
CA ILE A 32 4.38 -11.78 -9.03
C ILE A 32 4.50 -13.29 -8.73
N THR A 33 5.25 -14.02 -9.55
CA THR A 33 5.35 -15.49 -9.45
C THR A 33 6.78 -16.02 -9.36
N SER A 34 7.76 -15.12 -9.41
CA SER A 34 9.20 -15.43 -9.39
C SER A 34 9.95 -14.44 -8.51
N ASN A 35 11.18 -14.79 -8.13
CA ASN A 35 12.01 -14.00 -7.21
C ASN A 35 12.08 -12.54 -7.66
N GLN A 36 11.60 -11.63 -6.81
CA GLN A 36 11.50 -10.21 -7.13
C GLN A 36 11.47 -9.38 -5.84
N THR A 37 12.16 -8.26 -5.86
CA THR A 37 12.12 -7.22 -4.82
C THR A 37 11.69 -5.89 -5.42
N GLY A 38 11.12 -5.00 -4.62
CA GLY A 38 10.82 -3.64 -5.05
C GLY A 38 9.94 -2.90 -4.06
N THR A 39 9.29 -1.82 -4.51
CA THR A 39 8.38 -1.01 -3.71
C THR A 39 6.96 -1.06 -4.28
N HIS A 40 5.94 -1.22 -3.44
CA HIS A 40 4.53 -1.18 -3.83
C HIS A 40 3.65 -0.64 -2.71
N GLY A 41 2.77 0.33 -2.99
CA GLY A 41 1.84 0.88 -2.00
C GLY A 41 2.52 1.62 -0.85
N GLY A 42 3.75 2.10 -1.06
CA GLY A 42 4.58 2.76 -0.04
C GLY A 42 5.39 1.81 0.85
N TYR A 43 5.43 0.51 0.55
CA TYR A 43 6.17 -0.51 1.31
C TYR A 43 7.16 -1.26 0.42
N ASP A 44 8.32 -1.62 0.97
CA ASP A 44 9.26 -2.55 0.34
C ASP A 44 8.69 -3.96 0.37
N TYR A 45 8.82 -4.71 -0.71
CA TYR A 45 8.42 -6.12 -0.77
C TYR A 45 9.53 -7.02 -1.28
N GLU A 46 9.43 -8.30 -0.94
CA GLU A 46 10.25 -9.36 -1.49
C GLU A 46 9.45 -10.67 -1.61
N LEU A 47 9.55 -11.27 -2.78
CA LEU A 47 9.32 -12.69 -2.99
C LEU A 47 10.68 -13.35 -3.23
N TRP A 48 11.00 -14.37 -2.45
CA TRP A 48 12.13 -15.25 -2.70
C TRP A 48 11.71 -16.72 -2.56
N LYS A 49 12.23 -17.58 -3.43
CA LYS A 49 12.08 -19.04 -3.39
C LYS A 49 13.31 -19.74 -3.96
N ASP A 50 13.51 -20.99 -3.56
CA ASP A 50 14.55 -21.87 -4.12
C ASP A 50 14.07 -22.70 -5.33
N SER A 51 12.83 -23.20 -5.28
CA SER A 51 12.26 -24.18 -6.22
C SER A 51 10.73 -24.05 -6.29
N GLY A 52 10.04 -24.93 -7.02
CA GLY A 52 8.57 -25.02 -7.04
C GLY A 52 7.82 -23.80 -7.61
N ASN A 53 6.56 -23.59 -7.19
CA ASN A 53 5.70 -22.51 -7.69
C ASN A 53 5.24 -21.60 -6.55
N THR A 54 5.30 -20.28 -6.77
CA THR A 54 4.84 -19.25 -5.85
C THR A 54 4.00 -18.23 -6.59
N THR A 55 3.02 -17.66 -5.91
CA THR A 55 2.27 -16.50 -6.36
C THR A 55 2.14 -15.54 -5.18
N MET A 56 2.55 -14.29 -5.34
CA MET A 56 2.31 -13.22 -4.39
C MET A 56 1.52 -12.12 -5.07
N VAL A 57 0.41 -11.74 -4.45
CA VAL A 57 -0.44 -10.63 -4.87
C VAL A 57 -0.16 -9.48 -3.92
N LEU A 58 0.52 -8.45 -4.41
CA LEU A 58 0.71 -7.17 -3.74
C LEU A 58 -0.61 -6.41 -3.81
N LYS A 59 -1.18 -6.04 -2.65
CA LYS A 59 -2.43 -5.27 -2.55
C LYS A 59 -2.13 -3.82 -2.17
N ASP A 60 -3.17 -3.01 -2.04
CA ASP A 60 -3.07 -1.66 -1.50
C ASP A 60 -2.41 -1.61 -0.12
N GLY A 61 -1.65 -0.53 0.13
CA GLY A 61 -0.88 -0.36 1.37
C GLY A 61 0.11 -1.51 1.61
N GLY A 62 0.26 -1.92 2.87
CA GLY A 62 1.15 -3.01 3.29
C GLY A 62 0.56 -4.42 3.15
N ALA A 63 -0.67 -4.56 2.64
CA ALA A 63 -1.30 -5.86 2.51
C ALA A 63 -0.75 -6.66 1.32
N PHE A 64 -0.71 -7.97 1.47
CA PHE A 64 -0.40 -8.93 0.41
C PHE A 64 -1.12 -10.27 0.67
N SER A 65 -1.17 -11.13 -0.34
CA SER A 65 -1.53 -12.53 -0.16
C SER A 65 -0.59 -13.41 -0.96
N CYS A 66 -0.33 -14.60 -0.46
CA CYS A 66 0.62 -15.54 -1.05
C CYS A 66 0.00 -16.93 -1.17
N SER A 67 0.34 -17.62 -2.24
CA SER A 67 0.10 -19.05 -2.41
C SER A 67 1.35 -19.72 -2.95
N TRP A 68 1.52 -20.98 -2.59
CA TRP A 68 2.69 -21.76 -2.97
C TRP A 68 2.36 -23.23 -3.07
N ASN A 69 3.07 -23.95 -3.95
CA ASN A 69 2.93 -25.39 -4.09
C ASN A 69 4.26 -26.01 -4.56
N ASN A 70 4.52 -27.25 -4.13
CA ASN A 70 5.75 -27.99 -4.43
C ASN A 70 7.02 -27.20 -4.06
N ILE A 71 6.98 -26.47 -2.93
CA ILE A 71 8.08 -25.65 -2.42
C ILE A 71 8.92 -26.43 -1.42
N ASN A 72 10.23 -26.23 -1.47
CA ASN A 72 11.11 -26.51 -0.34
C ASN A 72 11.20 -25.29 0.59
N ASN A 73 11.64 -24.12 0.09
CA ASN A 73 11.67 -22.88 0.87
C ASN A 73 11.17 -21.66 0.07
N ALA A 74 10.39 -20.80 0.74
CA ALA A 74 9.90 -19.54 0.20
C ALA A 74 9.75 -18.47 1.31
N LEU A 75 10.02 -17.23 0.95
CA LEU A 75 9.85 -16.02 1.76
C LEU A 75 8.92 -15.06 1.02
N PHE A 76 7.94 -14.52 1.75
CA PHE A 76 7.08 -13.44 1.29
C PHE A 76 7.08 -12.34 2.36
N ARG A 77 7.42 -11.11 1.98
CA ARG A 77 7.33 -9.96 2.88
C ARG A 77 6.90 -8.71 2.14
N LYS A 78 6.20 -7.84 2.87
CA LYS A 78 5.84 -6.49 2.49
C LYS A 78 5.62 -5.66 3.76
#